data_AF-A0A7C5BSV3-F1
#
_entry.id   AF-A0A7C5BSV3-F1
#
_cell.length_a   1.000
_cell.length_b   1.000
_cell.length_c   1.000
_cell.angle_alpha   90.00
_cell.angle_beta   90.00
_cell.angle_gamma   90.00
#
_symmetry.space_group_name_H-M   'P 1'
#
loop_
_entity.id
_entity.type
_entity.pdbx_description
1 polymer ?
#
loop_
_entity_poly.entity_id
_entity_poly.type
_entity_poly.pdbx_seq_one_letter_code
_entity_poly.pdbx_strand_id
1 'polypeptide(L)'
;MQTITLSNGAEAPVHTFNTVIVGAGAAGMNCAVHLYEFMKGNGVENPEERIAIVTAGAQLGASRMSGSDKQTYYKLGTSPTVADSAMDFAKTL
;
A
#
# COMPACT_ATOMS: atom_id res chain seq x y z
N MET A 1 14.94 -23.41 -12.66
CA MET A 1 13.57 -22.91 -12.46
C MET A 1 12.75 -24.10 -12.00
N GLN A 2 12.22 -24.07 -10.78
CA GLN A 2 11.42 -25.18 -10.26
C GLN A 2 10.05 -25.15 -10.94
N THR A 3 9.50 -26.31 -11.30
CA THR A 3 8.13 -26.44 -11.81
C THR A 3 7.34 -27.40 -10.95
N ILE A 4 6.03 -27.22 -10.92
CA ILE A 4 5.09 -28.19 -10.36
C ILE A 4 4.10 -28.63 -11.44
N THR A 5 3.77 -29.91 -11.43
CA THR A 5 2.72 -30.46 -12.29
C THR A 5 1.37 -30.30 -11.57
N LEU A 6 0.46 -29.56 -12.20
CA LEU A 6 -0.92 -29.38 -11.72
C LEU A 6 -1.75 -30.64 -11.99
N SER A 7 -2.92 -30.77 -11.34
CA SER A 7 -3.79 -31.94 -11.48
C SER A 7 -4.31 -32.19 -12.91
N ASN A 8 -4.30 -31.15 -13.76
CA ASN A 8 -4.65 -31.24 -15.18
C ASN A 8 -3.44 -31.58 -16.09
N GLY A 9 -2.28 -31.88 -15.51
CA GLY A 9 -1.04 -32.17 -16.24
C GLY A 9 -0.29 -30.94 -16.76
N ALA A 10 -0.77 -29.72 -16.48
CA ALA A 10 -0.05 -28.51 -16.84
C ALA A 10 1.16 -28.27 -15.94
N GLU A 11 2.27 -27.83 -16.52
CA GLU A 11 3.47 -27.42 -15.79
C GLU A 11 3.37 -25.93 -15.43
N ALA A 12 3.57 -25.61 -14.15
CA ALA A 12 3.58 -24.23 -13.66
C ALA A 12 4.96 -23.88 -13.07
N PRO A 13 5.55 -22.72 -13.44
CA PRO A 13 6.80 -22.27 -12.82
C PRO A 13 6.56 -21.87 -11.36
N VAL A 14 7.50 -22.24 -10.50
CA VAL A 14 7.53 -21.85 -9.09
C VAL A 14 8.53 -20.72 -8.90
N HIS A 15 8.04 -19.63 -8.33
CA HIS A 15 8.85 -18.50 -7.90
C HIS A 15 8.81 -18.42 -6.38
N THR A 16 9.98 -18.26 -5.75
CA THR A 16 10.10 -18.10 -4.30
C THR A 16 10.64 -16.70 -4.02
N PHE A 17 9.96 -16.00 -3.13
CA PHE A 17 10.33 -14.66 -2.67
C PHE A 17 10.43 -14.66 -1.16
N ASN A 18 11.13 -13.69 -0.58
CA ASN A 18 11.10 -13.50 0.86
C ASN A 18 9.70 -13.08 1.32
N THR A 19 9.07 -12.17 0.58
CA THR A 19 7.73 -11.66 0.89
C THR A 19 6.87 -11.56 -0.38
N VAL A 20 5.62 -12.03 -0.28
CA VAL A 20 4.60 -11.87 -1.33
C VAL A 20 3.46 -11.01 -0.79
N ILE A 21 3.17 -9.91 -1.47
CA ILE A 21 2.10 -8.97 -1.15
C ILE A 21 0.95 -9.21 -2.13
N VAL A 22 -0.24 -9.54 -1.61
CA VAL A 22 -1.43 -9.75 -2.44
C VAL A 22 -2.28 -8.49 -2.48
N GLY A 23 -2.36 -7.89 -3.67
CA GLY A 23 -3.10 -6.67 -3.96
C GLY A 23 -2.22 -5.43 -4.13
N ALA A 24 -2.43 -4.69 -5.22
CA ALA A 24 -1.74 -3.43 -5.52
C ALA A 24 -2.55 -2.18 -5.13
N GLY A 25 -3.37 -2.27 -4.08
CA GLY A 25 -4.05 -1.11 -3.49
C GLY A 25 -3.11 -0.24 -2.66
N ALA A 26 -3.62 0.85 -2.08
CA ALA A 26 -2.78 1.78 -1.31
C ALA A 26 -2.03 1.10 -0.15
N ALA A 27 -2.68 0.20 0.58
CA ALA A 27 -2.05 -0.54 1.66
C ALA A 27 -0.93 -1.48 1.17
N GLY A 28 -1.19 -2.25 0.10
CA GLY A 28 -0.20 -3.18 -0.45
C GLY A 28 1.00 -2.48 -1.06
N MET A 29 0.79 -1.39 -1.80
CA MET A 29 1.89 -0.61 -2.39
C MET A 29 2.68 0.16 -1.33
N ASN A 30 2.03 0.70 -0.30
CA ASN A 30 2.72 1.33 0.83
C ASN A 30 3.58 0.28 1.58
N CYS A 31 3.02 -0.90 1.87
CA CYS A 31 3.76 -2.01 2.46
C CYS A 31 5.01 -2.36 1.64
N ALA A 32 4.88 -2.48 0.31
CA ALA A 32 6.00 -2.78 -0.58
C ALA A 32 7.13 -1.74 -0.49
N VAL A 33 6.79 -0.45 -0.48
CA VAL A 33 7.76 0.65 -0.37
C VAL A 33 8.49 0.58 0.97
N HIS A 34 7.76 0.50 2.09
CA HIS A 34 8.37 0.46 3.40
C HIS A 34 9.24 -0.79 3.60
N LEU A 35 8.82 -1.94 3.05
CA LEU A 35 9.61 -3.17 3.13
C LEU A 35 10.90 -3.06 2.30
N TYR A 36 10.82 -2.50 1.09
CA TYR A 36 11.98 -2.21 0.26
C TYR A 36 12.97 -1.28 1.00
N GLU A 37 12.49 -0.17 1.55
CA GLU A 37 13.31 0.79 2.29
C GLU A 37 13.95 0.16 3.52
N PHE A 38 13.18 -0.64 4.28
CA PHE A 38 13.67 -1.37 5.43
C PHE A 38 14.78 -2.36 5.04
N MET A 39 14.57 -3.18 4.02
CA MET A 39 15.58 -4.13 3.54
C MET A 39 16.84 -3.42 3.07
N LYS A 40 16.69 -2.36 2.27
CA LYS A 40 17.81 -1.55 1.78
C LYS A 40 18.60 -0.91 2.93
N GLY A 41 17.91 -0.34 3.91
CA GLY A 41 18.52 0.27 5.09
C GLY A 41 19.29 -0.73 5.96
N ASN A 42 18.92 -2.01 5.92
CA ASN A 42 19.61 -3.10 6.60
C ASN A 42 20.67 -3.81 5.73
N GLY A 43 21.00 -3.26 4.55
CA GLY A 43 22.07 -3.79 3.70
C GLY A 43 21.70 -5.05 2.91
N VAL A 44 20.41 -5.34 2.72
CA VAL A 44 19.98 -6.43 1.83
C VAL A 44 20.31 -6.05 0.39
N GLU A 45 21.04 -6.91 -0.31
CA GLU A 45 21.32 -6.75 -1.75
C GLU A 45 20.07 -7.07 -2.60
N ASN A 46 19.83 -6.23 -3.61
CA ASN A 46 18.71 -6.29 -4.57
C ASN A 46 17.34 -6.55 -3.89
N PRO A 47 16.90 -5.68 -2.96
CA PRO A 47 15.66 -5.87 -2.20
C PRO A 47 14.42 -5.95 -3.09
N GLU A 48 14.43 -5.32 -4.25
CA GLU A 48 13.37 -5.41 -5.27
C GLU A 48 13.17 -6.84 -5.82
N GLU A 49 14.21 -7.68 -5.82
CA GLU A 49 14.12 -9.09 -6.25
C GLU A 49 13.58 -9.99 -5.13
N ARG A 50 13.47 -9.47 -3.90
CA ARG A 50 13.02 -10.23 -2.72
C ARG A 50 11.51 -10.11 -2.47
N ILE A 51 10.85 -9.16 -3.14
CA ILE A 51 9.45 -8.79 -2.91
C ILE A 51 8.65 -9.01 -4.20
N ALA A 52 7.54 -9.75 -4.11
CA ALA A 52 6.59 -9.87 -5.22
C ALA A 52 5.25 -9.26 -4.86
N ILE A 53 4.62 -8.58 -5.82
CA ILE A 53 3.26 -8.04 -5.70
C ILE A 53 2.36 -8.78 -6.67
N VAL A 54 1.37 -9.50 -6.15
CA VAL A 54 0.38 -10.22 -6.95
C VAL A 54 -0.87 -9.37 -7.03
N THR A 55 -1.25 -8.95 -8.24
CA THR A 55 -2.44 -8.12 -8.45
C THR A 55 -3.14 -8.50 -9.74
N ALA A 56 -4.46 -8.31 -9.79
CA ALA A 56 -5.23 -8.40 -11.03
C ALA A 56 -4.92 -7.23 -12.00
N GLY A 57 -4.38 -6.12 -11.48
CA GLY A 57 -3.92 -4.99 -12.28
C GLY A 57 -3.35 -3.87 -11.41
N ALA A 58 -2.25 -3.25 -11.85
CA ALA A 58 -1.59 -2.19 -11.09
C ALA A 58 -2.43 -0.90 -10.98
N GLN A 59 -3.34 -0.69 -11.93
CA GLN A 59 -4.22 0.49 -11.98
C GLN A 59 -5.63 0.21 -11.43
N LEU A 60 -5.85 -0.95 -10.81
CA LEU A 60 -7.14 -1.32 -10.24
C LEU A 60 -7.21 -1.00 -8.73
N GLY A 61 -8.37 -1.19 -8.14
CA GLY A 61 -8.58 -1.14 -6.69
C GLY A 61 -9.33 0.09 -6.20
N ALA A 62 -10.06 -0.09 -5.09
CA ALA A 62 -10.85 0.96 -4.45
C ALA A 62 -10.01 2.21 -4.16
N SER A 63 -8.79 2.04 -3.65
CA SER A 63 -7.91 3.17 -3.32
C SER A 63 -7.68 4.15 -4.48
N ARG A 64 -7.64 3.68 -5.73
CA ARG A 64 -7.49 4.53 -6.91
C ARG A 64 -8.83 5.01 -7.47
N MET A 65 -9.87 4.18 -7.41
CA MET A 65 -11.14 4.43 -8.07
C MET A 65 -12.13 5.25 -7.23
N SER A 66 -12.10 5.10 -5.91
CA SER A 66 -12.99 5.82 -4.98
C SER A 66 -12.24 6.86 -4.15
N GLY A 67 -10.92 6.94 -4.29
CA GLY A 67 -10.08 7.69 -3.37
C GLY A 67 -10.15 7.14 -1.95
N SER A 68 -9.34 7.71 -1.06
CA SER A 68 -9.62 7.65 0.37
C SER A 68 -10.60 8.78 0.66
N ASP A 69 -11.72 8.46 1.29
CA ASP A 69 -12.56 9.48 1.92
C ASP A 69 -11.75 10.11 3.07
N LYS A 70 -10.89 11.07 2.71
CA LYS A 70 -10.33 12.02 3.66
C LYS A 70 -11.42 13.04 3.94
N GLN A 71 -12.47 12.61 4.60
CA GLN A 71 -13.22 13.51 5.46
C GLN A 71 -12.27 13.90 6.60
N THR A 72 -11.46 14.92 6.34
CA THR A 72 -10.99 15.78 7.41
C THR A 72 -12.25 16.46 7.92
N TYR A 73 -12.97 15.81 8.85
CA TYR A 73 -13.97 16.48 9.65
C TYR A 73 -13.22 17.55 10.41
N TYR A 74 -13.24 18.78 9.89
CA TYR A 74 -13.14 19.93 10.76
C TYR A 74 -14.33 19.78 11.70
N LYS A 75 -14.06 19.32 12.92
CA LYS A 75 -15.07 19.29 13.96
C LYS A 75 -15.44 20.75 14.17
N LEU A 76 -16.59 21.15 13.61
CA LEU A 76 -17.09 22.50 13.79
C LEU A 76 -17.09 22.80 15.29
N GLY A 77 -16.40 23.86 15.69
CA GLY A 77 -16.27 24.25 17.09
C GLY A 77 -17.64 24.26 17.75
N THR A 78 -17.80 23.56 18.87
CA THR A 78 -19.10 23.44 19.57
C THR A 78 -19.40 24.68 20.42
N SER A 79 -18.54 25.70 20.37
CA SER A 79 -18.69 26.92 21.16
C SER A 79 -19.65 27.87 20.47
N PRO A 80 -20.70 28.36 21.16
CA PRO A 80 -21.60 29.36 20.60
C PRO A 80 -20.96 30.76 20.50
N THR A 81 -19.79 30.98 21.11
CA THR A 81 -19.15 32.30 21.21
C THR A 81 -17.78 32.39 20.54
N VAL A 82 -17.24 31.28 20.03
CA VAL A 82 -15.94 31.25 19.34
C VAL A 82 -16.19 30.79 17.91
N ALA A 83 -15.94 31.68 16.96
CA ALA A 83 -16.08 31.36 15.55
C ALA A 83 -15.05 30.30 15.14
N ASP A 84 -15.51 29.32 14.36
CA ASP A 84 -14.60 28.33 13.80
C ASP A 84 -13.94 28.87 12.53
N SER A 85 -12.60 28.82 12.49
CA SER A 85 -11.78 29.48 11.48
C SER A 85 -10.71 28.51 11.00
N ALA A 86 -10.86 28.03 9.76
CA ALA A 86 -9.88 27.15 9.13
C ALA A 86 -8.48 27.79 9.08
N MET A 87 -8.41 29.12 8.91
CA MET A 87 -7.15 29.87 8.89
C MET A 87 -6.46 29.85 10.26
N ASP A 88 -7.20 29.95 11.35
CA ASP A 88 -6.61 29.96 12.69
C ASP A 88 -6.17 28.57 13.14
N PHE A 89 -6.91 27.52 12.76
CA PHE A 89 -6.48 26.14 12.94
C PHE A 89 -5.16 25.85 12.19
N ALA A 90 -5.06 26.31 10.94
CA ALA A 90 -3.86 26.14 10.11
C ALA A 90 -2.59 26.81 10.68
N LYS A 91 -2.73 27.85 11.52
CA LYS A 91 -1.58 28.48 12.20
C LYS A 91 -1.01 27.66 13.36
N THR A 92 -1.70 26.61 13.80
CA THR A 92 -1.34 25.79 14.97
C THR A 92 -0.80 24.40 14.64
N LEU A 93 -0.78 24.03 13.34
CA LEU A 93 -0.18 22.80 12.79
C LEU A 93 1.21 23.09 12.24
#